data_AF-A0AAF0QU42-F1
#
_entry.id   AF-A0AAF0QU42-F1
#
_cell.length_a   1.000
_cell.length_b   1.000
_cell.length_c   1.000
_cell.angle_alpha   90.00
_cell.angle_beta   90.00
_cell.angle_gamma   90.00
#
_symmetry.space_group_name_H-M   'P 1'
#
loop_
_entity.id
_entity.type
_entity.pdbx_description
1 polymer ?
#
loop_
_entity_poly.entity_id
_entity_poly.type
_entity_poly.pdbx_seq_one_letter_code
_entity_poly.pdbx_strand_id
1 'polypeptide(L)'
;MDWLNSKDKGSVIYIAFCSYSKISSQLMEEIGHGLLKCGRPFLWAIREGQDGDKMEDKLNCKDELEKKGKIVSWCSQVEGLKHPSIGSFLTHYG
;
A
#
# COMPACT_ATOMS: atom_id res chain seq x y z
N MET A 1 -10.47 8.19 4.46
CA MET A 1 -9.41 9.13 4.88
C MET A 1 -9.13 9.09 6.38
N ASP A 2 -10.10 8.71 7.22
CA ASP A 2 -9.97 8.78 8.69
C ASP A 2 -8.74 8.07 9.28
N TRP A 3 -8.31 6.97 8.67
CA TRP A 3 -7.08 6.31 9.09
C TRP A 3 -5.83 7.18 8.86
N LEU A 4 -5.77 7.95 7.76
CA LEU A 4 -4.67 8.87 7.50
C LEU A 4 -4.70 10.09 8.42
N ASN A 5 -5.90 10.52 8.85
CA ASN A 5 -6.09 11.62 9.80
C ASN A 5 -5.51 11.31 11.19
N SER A 6 -5.36 10.02 11.55
CA SER A 6 -4.78 9.61 12.84
C SER A 6 -3.26 9.44 12.81
N LYS A 7 -2.60 9.78 11.69
CA LYS A 7 -1.15 9.63 11.51
C LYS A 7 -0.44 10.98 11.50
N ASP A 8 0.78 10.98 12.01
CA ASP A 8 1.64 12.17 12.02
C ASP A 8 1.93 12.67 10.59
N LYS A 9 2.17 13.97 10.47
CA LYS A 9 2.51 14.62 9.20
C LYS A 9 3.76 13.99 8.57
N GLY A 10 3.70 13.65 7.29
CA GLY A 10 4.82 13.07 6.54
C GLY A 10 5.26 11.67 7.02
N SER A 11 4.50 11.00 7.88
CA SER A 11 4.92 9.71 8.46
C SER A 11 4.60 8.51 7.55
N VAL A 12 3.54 8.59 6.75
CA VAL A 12 2.96 7.48 6.00
C VAL A 12 3.63 7.31 4.63
N ILE A 13 3.91 6.05 4.28
CA ILE A 13 4.31 5.64 2.92
C ILE A 13 3.04 5.27 2.14
N TYR A 14 2.77 5.95 1.04
CA TYR A 14 1.74 5.53 0.09
C TYR A 14 2.36 4.58 -0.94
N ILE A 15 1.69 3.47 -1.25
CA ILE A 15 2.12 2.50 -2.25
C ILE A 15 0.97 2.26 -3.21
N ALA A 16 1.19 2.51 -4.50
CA ALA A 16 0.23 2.20 -5.54
C ALA A 16 0.94 1.88 -6.86
N PHE A 17 0.48 0.81 -7.51
CA PHE A 17 0.94 0.38 -8.82
C PHE A 17 -0.25 0.43 -9.79
N CYS A 18 -0.05 1.03 -10.97
CA CYS A 18 -1.15 1.32 -11.90
C CYS A 18 -1.66 0.03 -12.55
N SER A 19 -2.86 0.11 -13.13
CA SER A 19 -3.63 -1.01 -13.68
C SER A 19 -2.91 -1.87 -14.72
N TYR A 20 -1.86 -1.35 -15.35
CA TYR A 20 -1.09 -2.05 -16.38
C TYR A 20 0.16 -2.76 -15.85
N SER A 21 0.55 -2.54 -14.60
CA SER A 21 1.73 -3.19 -14.02
C SER A 21 1.36 -4.57 -13.49
N LYS A 22 1.79 -5.63 -14.18
CA LYS A 22 1.79 -6.98 -13.62
C LYS A 22 2.89 -7.07 -12.57
N ILE A 23 2.53 -6.84 -11.31
CA ILE A 23 3.40 -7.18 -10.19
C ILE A 23 3.32 -8.68 -9.95
N SER A 24 4.48 -9.34 -9.88
CA SER A 24 4.57 -10.74 -9.47
C SER A 24 4.29 -10.88 -7.98
N SER A 25 3.73 -12.02 -7.56
CA SER A 25 3.52 -12.31 -6.13
C SER A 25 4.82 -12.23 -5.33
N GLN A 26 5.95 -12.62 -5.93
CA GLN A 26 7.28 -12.49 -5.31
C GLN A 26 7.63 -11.03 -5.00
N LEU A 27 7.40 -10.11 -5.94
CA LEU A 27 7.66 -8.68 -5.70
C LEU A 27 6.71 -8.10 -4.65
N MET A 28 5.44 -8.52 -4.62
CA MET A 28 4.53 -8.14 -3.53
C MET A 28 5.07 -8.58 -2.17
N GLU A 29 5.53 -9.82 -2.06
CA GLU A 29 6.05 -10.33 -0.79
C GLU A 29 7.30 -9.58 -0.33
N GLU A 30 8.22 -9.27 -1.26
CA GLU A 30 9.41 -8.47 -0.95
C GLU A 30 9.05 -7.03 -0.52
N ILE A 31 8.06 -6.42 -1.15
CA ILE A 31 7.53 -5.11 -0.72
C ILE A 31 6.93 -5.23 0.70
N GLY A 32 6.16 -6.28 0.97
CA GLY A 32 5.58 -6.55 2.29
C GLY A 32 6.66 -6.66 3.37
N HIS A 33 7.68 -7.50 3.14
CA HIS A 33 8.83 -7.61 4.05
C HIS A 33 9.59 -6.30 4.21
N GLY A 34 9.77 -5.55 3.13
CA GLY A 34 10.38 -4.21 3.15
C GLY A 34 9.61 -3.24 4.04
N LEU A 35 8.28 -3.21 3.95
CA LEU A 35 7.41 -2.37 4.79
C LEU A 35 7.50 -2.77 6.27
N LEU A 36 7.47 -4.07 6.56
CA LEU A 36 7.61 -4.58 7.93
C LEU A 36 8.94 -4.20 8.58
N LYS A 37 10.04 -4.29 7.82
CA LYS A 37 11.39 -3.88 8.24
C LYS A 37 11.52 -2.36 8.37
N CYS A 38 10.89 -1.60 7.47
CA CYS A 38 10.89 -0.13 7.52
C CYS A 38 10.21 0.40 8.79
N GLY A 39 9.17 -0.30 9.27
CA GLY A 39 8.50 0.03 10.53
C GLY A 39 7.67 1.31 10.51
N ARG A 40 7.60 1.99 9.36
CA ARG A 40 6.76 3.17 9.15
C ARG A 40 5.32 2.77 8.85
N PRO A 41 4.32 3.59 9.23
CA PRO A 41 2.96 3.37 8.78
C PRO A 41 2.88 3.48 7.26
N PHE A 42 2.02 2.68 6.64
CA PHE A 42 1.84 2.69 5.20
C PHE A 42 0.37 2.54 4.81
N LEU A 43 0.05 3.08 3.64
CA LEU A 43 -1.20 2.86 2.93
C LEU A 43 -0.88 2.19 1.60
N TRP A 44 -1.26 0.93 1.44
CA TRP A 44 -0.99 0.16 0.24
C TRP A 44 -2.29 -0.12 -0.51
N ALA A 45 -2.43 0.49 -1.68
CA ALA A 45 -3.54 0.21 -2.60
C ALA A 45 -3.18 -0.99 -3.49
N ILE A 46 -3.77 -2.15 -3.22
CA ILE A 46 -3.58 -3.39 -3.97
C ILE A 46 -4.87 -3.69 -4.73
N ARG A 47 -4.85 -3.57 -6.05
CA ARG A 47 -6.05 -3.86 -6.85
C ARG A 47 -6.33 -5.35 -6.92
N GLU A 48 -7.61 -5.67 -7.06
CA GLU A 48 -8.06 -7.02 -7.42
C GLU A 48 -7.50 -7.42 -8.79
N GLY A 49 -7.24 -8.72 -8.97
CA GLY A 49 -6.82 -9.31 -10.24
C GLY A 49 -7.94 -9.27 -11.29
N GLN A 50 -7.62 -9.63 -12.53
CA GLN A 50 -8.57 -9.58 -13.65
C GLN A 50 -9.84 -10.44 -13.41
N ASP A 51 -9.72 -11.50 -12.61
CA ASP A 51 -10.81 -12.42 -12.28
C ASP A 51 -11.51 -12.09 -10.94
N GLY A 52 -11.25 -10.91 -10.35
CA GLY A 52 -11.76 -10.54 -9.01
C GLY A 52 -10.96 -11.12 -7.85
N ASP A 53 -9.82 -11.75 -8.13
CA ASP A 53 -8.89 -12.27 -7.13
C ASP A 53 -8.40 -11.15 -6.20
N LYS A 54 -8.60 -11.31 -4.89
CA LYS A 54 -8.00 -10.44 -3.88
C LYS A 54 -6.50 -10.70 -3.79
N MET A 55 -5.72 -9.92 -4.51
CA MET A 55 -4.26 -10.08 -4.57
C MET A 55 -3.59 -9.92 -3.20
N GLU A 56 -4.18 -9.15 -2.30
CA GLU A 56 -3.77 -9.03 -0.90
C GLU A 56 -3.86 -10.34 -0.10
N ASP A 57 -4.75 -11.27 -0.46
CA ASP A 57 -4.86 -12.57 0.20
C ASP A 57 -3.71 -13.52 -0.20
N LYS A 58 -2.94 -13.16 -1.22
CA LYS A 58 -1.73 -13.90 -1.65
C LYS A 58 -0.48 -13.49 -0.87
N LEU A 59 -0.57 -12.48 0.01
CA LEU A 59 0.53 -12.05 0.88
C LEU A 59 0.60 -12.95 2.11
N ASN A 60 1.73 -13.62 2.31
CA ASN A 60 1.92 -14.48 3.48
C ASN A 60 2.01 -13.65 4.77
N CYS A 61 2.53 -12.41 4.67
CA CYS A 61 2.70 -11.50 5.79
C CYS A 61 1.53 -10.52 6.01
N LYS A 62 0.34 -10.78 5.43
CA LYS A 62 -0.83 -9.87 5.50
C LYS A 62 -1.20 -9.47 6.94
N ASP A 63 -1.32 -10.44 7.84
CA ASP A 63 -1.71 -10.20 9.24
C ASP A 63 -0.70 -9.33 9.99
N GLU A 64 0.59 -9.42 9.65
CA GLU A 64 1.64 -8.58 10.24
C GLU A 64 1.60 -7.17 9.64
N LEU A 65 1.33 -7.06 8.35
CA LEU A 65 1.19 -5.81 7.62
C LEU A 65 0.04 -4.97 8.15
N GLU A 66 -1.13 -5.57 8.37
CA GLU A 66 -2.33 -4.87 8.88
C GLU A 66 -2.17 -4.33 10.31
N LYS A 67 -1.21 -4.86 11.09
CA LYS A 67 -0.85 -4.30 12.40
C LYS A 67 -0.08 -2.97 12.29
N LYS A 68 0.62 -2.74 11.17
CA LYS A 68 1.49 -1.55 10.98
C LYS A 68 0.93 -0.55 9.98
N GLY A 69 0.10 -0.98 9.03
CA GLY A 69 -0.41 -0.15 7.95
C GLY A 69 -1.85 -0.46 7.61
N LYS A 70 -2.27 0.03 6.44
CA LYS A 70 -3.60 -0.22 5.89
C LYS A 70 -3.48 -0.69 4.46
N ILE A 71 -4.05 -1.85 4.16
CA ILE A 71 -4.19 -2.38 2.81
C ILE A 71 -5.62 -2.10 2.35
N VAL A 72 -5.79 -1.63 1.11
CA VAL A 72 -7.11 -1.35 0.51
C VAL A 72 -7.13 -1.79 -0.94
N SER A 73 -8.30 -2.23 -1.42
CA SER A 73 -8.50 -2.58 -2.82
C SER A 73 -8.38 -1.37 -3.76
N TRP A 74 -8.71 -0.18 -3.26
CA TRP A 74 -8.61 1.08 -3.99
C TRP A 74 -8.44 2.29 -3.06
N CYS A 75 -7.76 3.31 -3.57
CA CYS A 75 -7.69 4.64 -2.95
C CYS A 75 -7.62 5.70 -4.06
N SER A 76 -8.27 6.85 -3.87
CA SER A 76 -8.09 8.01 -4.73
C SER A 76 -6.64 8.50 -4.62
N GLN A 77 -5.84 8.23 -5.65
CA GLN A 77 -4.42 8.59 -5.66
C GLN A 77 -4.21 10.10 -5.50
N VAL A 78 -5.06 10.93 -6.12
CA VAL A 78 -4.98 12.40 -6.00
C VAL A 78 -5.23 12.84 -4.56
N GLU A 79 -6.23 12.28 -3.90
CA GLU A 79 -6.57 12.66 -2.52
C GLU A 79 -5.54 12.12 -1.53
N GLY A 80 -5.10 10.87 -1.73
CA GLY A 80 -4.04 10.25 -0.92
C GLY A 80 -2.75 11.07 -0.97
N LEU A 81 -2.26 11.40 -2.15
CA LEU A 81 -1.01 12.18 -2.32
C LEU A 81 -1.09 13.61 -1.78
N LYS A 82 -2.28 14.21 -1.73
CA LYS A 82 -2.48 15.54 -1.13
C LYS A 82 -2.56 15.49 0.40
N HIS A 83 -2.73 14.31 0.99
CA HIS A 83 -2.93 14.19 2.42
C HIS A 83 -1.65 14.50 3.20
N PRO A 84 -1.67 15.37 4.23
CA PRO A 84 -0.47 15.83 4.93
C PRO A 84 0.31 14.73 5.65
N SER A 85 -0.34 13.61 5.99
CA SER A 85 0.35 12.47 6.61
C SER A 85 1.17 11.63 5.63
N ILE A 86 0.94 11.74 4.32
CA ILE A 86 1.81 11.08 3.32
C ILE A 86 3.14 11.83 3.25
N GLY A 87 4.26 11.11 3.43
CA GLY A 87 5.60 11.66 3.29
C GLY A 87 6.44 10.99 2.21
N SER A 88 5.98 9.86 1.67
CA SER A 88 6.71 9.12 0.62
C SER A 88 5.72 8.37 -0.26
N PHE A 89 6.03 8.26 -1.56
CA PHE A 89 5.22 7.52 -2.52
C PHE A 89 6.10 6.48 -3.23
N LEU A 90 5.78 5.20 -3.02
CA LEU A 90 6.35 4.11 -3.81
C LEU A 90 5.47 3.88 -5.03
N THR A 91 6.02 4.14 -6.21
CA THR A 91 5.35 4.07 -7.49
C THR A 91 6.23 3.43 -8.54
N HIS A 92 5.61 2.92 -9.60
CA HIS A 92 6.25 2.44 -10.82
C HIS A 92 6.49 3.56 -11.85
N TYR A 93 6.24 4.83 -11.48
CA TYR A 93 6.40 6.00 -12.36
C TYR A 93 5.58 5.93 -13.65
N GLY A 94 4.39 5.33 -13.59
CA GLY A 94 3.43 5.38 -14.70
C GLY A 94 3.00 6.78 -15.08
#